data_AF-A0A642PK17-F1
#
_entry.id   AF-A0A642PK17-F1
#
_cell.length_a   1.000
_cell.length_b   1.000
_cell.length_c   1.000
_cell.angle_alpha   90.00
_cell.angle_beta   90.00
_cell.angle_gamma   90.00
#
_symmetry.space_group_name_H-M   'P 1'
#
loop_
_entity.id
_entity.type
_entity.pdbx_description
1 polymer ?
#
loop_
_entity_poly.entity_id
_entity_poly.type
_entity_poly.pdbx_seq_one_letter_code
_entity_poly.pdbx_strand_id
1 'polypeptide(L)'
;DLSHIQSLVRHIFGEQYELGMDYLQLLYLQPIQKLPILLLVSEERNTGKSTFLNFLKALFQNNVTFNTNEDFRSQFNSDWAGKLLIVVDEVLLNRREDSERLKNLSTTLSYKVEAKGKDRDEIAFFAKFVLCSNNEHLPVIIDAGETRYWVRKIDRLQSDDTDFLQKLKAEIPAFLHFLQHRKLSTEKESRMWFNPTLLHTEALQKIIRSNRNRLEIEMSELLLDIMVAMDVDSVSFCLNDLVVLLVHSQVKAEKHQVRKVVQECWKLTPAPNGLTYTTYQGNYNRSCHYEPIKRVGRFYTVTRKQLESL
;
A
#
# COMPACT_ATOMS: atom_id res chain seq x y z
N ASP A 1 31.52 -16.36 -2.98
CA ASP A 1 30.72 -16.16 -1.76
C ASP A 1 29.57 -15.23 -2.09
N LEU A 2 28.40 -15.43 -1.49
CA LEU A 2 27.16 -14.66 -1.69
C LEU A 2 26.48 -14.35 -0.35
N SER A 3 27.14 -14.66 0.76
CA SER A 3 26.53 -14.68 2.09
C SER A 3 25.99 -13.31 2.49
N HIS A 4 26.68 -12.22 2.15
CA HIS A 4 26.25 -10.87 2.51
C HIS A 4 25.03 -10.43 1.69
N ILE A 5 25.04 -10.68 0.37
CA ILE A 5 23.87 -10.38 -0.48
C ILE A 5 22.66 -11.22 -0.05
N GLN A 6 22.85 -12.52 0.21
CA GLN A 6 21.76 -13.38 0.69
C GLN A 6 21.20 -12.90 2.03
N SER A 7 22.08 -12.45 2.95
CA SER A 7 21.67 -11.86 4.23
C SER A 7 20.85 -10.58 4.02
N LEU A 8 21.29 -9.67 3.14
CA LEU A 8 20.55 -8.45 2.82
C LEU A 8 19.18 -8.75 2.21
N VAL A 9 19.11 -9.63 1.22
CA VAL A 9 17.83 -9.99 0.57
C VAL A 9 16.90 -10.65 1.58
N ARG A 10 17.42 -11.52 2.46
CA ARG A 10 16.62 -12.14 3.52
C ARG A 10 16.13 -11.12 4.56
N HIS A 11 16.94 -10.13 4.89
CA HIS A 11 16.53 -9.02 5.76
C HIS A 11 15.40 -8.19 5.16
N ILE A 12 15.46 -7.88 3.86
CA ILE A 12 14.44 -7.06 3.18
C ILE A 12 13.14 -7.82 2.92
N PHE A 13 13.24 -9.07 2.46
CA PHE A 13 12.06 -9.83 2.01
C PHE A 13 11.54 -10.83 3.05
N GLY A 14 12.28 -11.12 4.12
CA GLY A 14 11.82 -11.98 5.22
C GLY A 14 11.36 -13.35 4.73
N GLU A 15 10.13 -13.73 5.09
CA GLU A 15 9.51 -14.98 4.64
C GLU A 15 9.32 -15.07 3.11
N GLN A 16 9.38 -13.93 2.41
CA GLN A 16 9.24 -13.82 0.96
C GLN A 16 10.60 -13.78 0.24
N TYR A 17 11.66 -14.33 0.84
CA TYR A 17 13.01 -14.34 0.29
C TYR A 17 13.06 -14.85 -1.17
N GLU A 18 12.39 -15.96 -1.49
CA GLU A 18 12.40 -16.53 -2.85
C GLU A 18 11.71 -15.61 -3.87
N LEU A 19 10.62 -14.93 -3.48
CA LEU A 19 9.97 -13.89 -4.29
C LEU A 19 10.90 -12.71 -4.53
N GLY A 20 11.68 -12.31 -3.51
CA GLY A 20 12.68 -11.24 -3.62
C GLY A 20 13.81 -11.61 -4.59
N MET A 21 14.28 -12.85 -4.53
CA MET A 21 15.29 -13.38 -5.45
C MET A 21 14.75 -13.46 -6.89
N ASP A 22 13.50 -13.92 -7.08
CA ASP A 22 12.82 -13.90 -8.37
C ASP A 22 12.68 -12.47 -8.91
N TYR A 23 12.32 -11.50 -8.06
CA TYR A 23 12.21 -10.10 -8.43
C TYR A 23 13.54 -9.54 -8.97
N LEU A 24 14.64 -9.78 -8.26
CA LEU A 24 15.99 -9.36 -8.68
C LEU A 24 16.44 -10.08 -9.97
N GLN A 25 16.12 -11.37 -10.10
CA GLN A 25 16.41 -12.14 -11.30
C GLN A 25 15.65 -11.62 -12.52
N LEU A 26 14.36 -11.29 -12.37
CA LEU A 26 13.53 -10.72 -13.43
C LEU A 26 14.00 -9.33 -13.85
N LEU A 27 14.42 -8.49 -12.90
CA LEU A 27 15.04 -7.21 -13.22
C LEU A 27 16.28 -7.37 -14.11
N TYR A 28 17.09 -8.40 -13.84
CA TYR A 28 18.34 -8.65 -14.55
C TYR A 28 18.14 -9.33 -15.91
N LEU A 29 17.37 -10.42 -15.95
CA LEU A 29 17.21 -11.26 -17.16
C LEU A 29 16.05 -10.81 -18.04
N GLN A 30 15.05 -10.10 -17.50
CA GLN A 30 13.86 -9.67 -18.22
C GLN A 30 13.54 -8.19 -17.95
N PRO A 31 14.43 -7.25 -18.33
CA PRO A 31 14.31 -5.83 -17.97
C PRO A 31 13.07 -5.12 -18.54
N ILE A 32 12.33 -5.73 -19.48
CA ILE A 32 11.09 -5.17 -20.03
C ILE A 32 9.84 -5.68 -19.29
N GLN A 33 9.93 -6.82 -18.58
CA GLN A 33 8.82 -7.40 -17.83
C GLN A 33 8.36 -6.42 -16.75
N LYS A 34 7.04 -6.18 -16.66
CA LYS A 34 6.46 -5.33 -15.61
C LYS A 34 6.53 -6.08 -14.27
N LEU A 35 6.83 -5.35 -13.20
CA LEU A 35 6.97 -5.87 -11.86
C LEU A 35 6.22 -4.95 -10.88
N PRO A 36 5.82 -5.45 -9.69
CA PRO A 36 5.14 -4.63 -8.70
C PRO A 36 6.03 -3.50 -8.20
N ILE A 37 5.38 -2.43 -7.76
CA ILE A 37 6.00 -1.30 -7.05
C ILE A 37 6.40 -1.83 -5.67
N LEU A 38 7.71 -1.88 -5.41
CA LEU A 38 8.22 -2.31 -4.12
C LEU A 38 8.22 -1.11 -3.17
N LEU A 39 7.49 -1.20 -2.06
CA LEU A 39 7.41 -0.16 -1.03
C LEU A 39 7.96 -0.72 0.29
N LEU A 40 9.11 -0.22 0.71
CA LEU A 40 9.76 -0.58 1.96
C LEU A 40 9.39 0.44 3.04
N VAL A 41 8.72 -0.01 4.10
CA VAL A 41 8.30 0.85 5.22
C VAL A 41 9.01 0.44 6.50
N SER A 42 9.32 1.41 7.35
CA SER A 42 9.74 1.14 8.72
C SER A 42 9.49 2.36 9.61
N GLU A 43 8.99 2.16 10.82
CA GLU A 43 8.96 3.23 11.84
C GLU A 43 10.36 3.56 12.38
N GLU A 44 11.21 2.54 12.48
CA GLU A 44 12.56 2.68 13.02
C GLU A 44 13.56 3.19 11.98
N ARG A 45 14.56 3.93 12.46
CA ARG A 45 15.75 4.30 11.67
C ARG A 45 16.73 3.13 11.65
N ASN A 46 17.61 3.14 10.66
CA ASN A 46 18.70 2.17 10.52
C ASN A 46 18.22 0.72 10.28
N THR A 47 17.36 0.58 9.28
CA THR A 47 16.71 -0.68 8.90
C THR A 47 17.33 -1.31 7.65
N GLY A 48 18.39 -0.71 7.09
CA GLY A 48 19.05 -1.21 5.88
C GLY A 48 18.37 -0.87 4.56
N LYS A 49 17.28 -0.07 4.57
CA LYS A 49 16.59 0.40 3.35
C LYS A 49 17.53 1.13 2.40
N SER A 50 18.23 2.18 2.86
CA SER A 50 19.18 2.92 2.04
C SER A 50 20.35 2.04 1.58
N THR A 51 20.77 1.06 2.38
CA THR A 51 21.78 0.06 1.98
C THR A 51 21.28 -0.80 0.81
N PHE A 52 20.03 -1.25 0.84
CA PHE A 52 19.40 -1.98 -0.26
C PHE A 52 19.29 -1.13 -1.53
N LEU A 53 18.91 0.15 -1.40
CA LEU A 53 18.86 1.07 -2.54
C LEU A 53 20.25 1.28 -3.17
N ASN A 54 21.29 1.44 -2.33
CA ASN A 54 22.66 1.57 -2.78
C ASN A 54 23.21 0.26 -3.40
N PHE A 55 22.76 -0.90 -2.90
CA PHE A 55 23.03 -2.19 -3.52
C PHE A 55 22.41 -2.28 -4.92
N LEU A 56 21.14 -1.90 -5.09
CA LEU A 56 20.50 -1.83 -6.41
C LEU A 56 21.25 -0.88 -7.36
N LYS A 57 21.67 0.29 -6.84
CA LYS A 57 22.49 1.24 -7.60
C LYS A 57 23.83 0.65 -8.02
N ALA A 58 24.48 -0.13 -7.17
CA ALA A 58 25.73 -0.81 -7.50
C ALA A 58 25.52 -1.94 -8.53
N LEU A 59 24.42 -2.69 -8.41
CA LEU A 59 24.09 -3.83 -9.26
C LEU A 59 23.75 -3.42 -10.70
N PHE A 60 22.91 -2.38 -10.86
CA PHE A 60 22.40 -1.94 -12.17
C PHE A 60 23.02 -0.63 -12.67
N GLN A 61 23.89 0.00 -11.87
CA GLN A 61 24.70 1.16 -12.22
C GLN A 61 23.89 2.32 -12.85
N ASN A 62 24.16 2.64 -14.11
CA ASN A 62 23.53 3.74 -14.84
C ASN A 62 22.05 3.48 -15.16
N ASN A 63 21.55 2.26 -14.98
CA ASN A 63 20.15 1.91 -15.17
C ASN A 63 19.28 2.21 -13.93
N VAL A 64 19.87 2.70 -12.83
CA VAL A 64 19.15 3.16 -11.63
C VAL A 64 19.30 4.66 -11.47
N THR A 65 18.22 5.32 -11.07
CA THR A 65 18.22 6.73 -10.67
C THR A 65 17.58 6.91 -9.30
N PHE A 66 18.11 7.87 -8.54
CA PHE A 66 17.48 8.34 -7.31
C PHE A 66 16.64 9.56 -7.65
N ASN A 67 15.36 9.50 -7.29
CA ASN A 67 14.43 10.58 -7.49
C ASN A 67 13.92 11.08 -6.14
N THR A 68 13.64 12.37 -6.09
CA THR A 68 12.95 13.03 -4.97
C THR A 68 11.43 13.07 -5.24
N ASN A 69 10.64 13.41 -4.23
CA ASN A 69 9.20 13.65 -4.40
C ASN A 69 8.91 14.79 -5.41
N GLU A 70 9.82 15.74 -5.56
CA GLU A 70 9.68 16.85 -6.52
C GLU A 70 9.90 16.38 -7.96
N ASP A 71 10.87 15.49 -8.18
CA ASP A 71 11.13 14.90 -9.51
C ASP A 71 9.92 14.10 -10.02
N PHE A 72 9.18 13.47 -9.11
CA PHE A 72 7.91 12.80 -9.42
C PHE A 72 6.80 13.75 -9.80
N ARG A 73 6.78 14.97 -9.25
CA ARG A 73 5.77 16.00 -9.52
C ARG A 73 6.13 16.85 -10.74
N SER A 74 7.41 16.93 -11.07
CA SER A 74 7.91 17.64 -12.23
C SER A 74 7.34 17.10 -13.54
N GLN A 75 7.18 18.00 -14.53
CA GLN A 75 6.89 17.62 -15.91
C GLN A 75 8.16 17.17 -16.63
N PHE A 76 9.33 17.65 -16.19
CA PHE A 76 10.62 17.24 -16.73
C PHE A 76 11.01 15.88 -16.16
N ASN A 77 11.21 14.92 -17.06
CA ASN A 77 11.38 13.50 -16.71
C ASN A 77 12.51 12.84 -17.51
N SER A 78 13.26 13.60 -18.31
CA SER A 78 14.38 13.12 -19.13
C SER A 78 15.41 12.30 -18.35
N ASP A 79 15.59 12.63 -17.08
CA ASP A 79 16.66 12.10 -16.25
C ASP A 79 16.37 10.64 -15.83
N TRP A 80 15.08 10.28 -15.80
CA TRP A 80 14.61 8.97 -15.32
C TRP A 80 13.79 8.17 -16.33
N ALA A 81 13.27 8.78 -17.39
CA ALA A 81 12.35 8.13 -18.32
C ALA A 81 12.92 6.88 -19.03
N GLY A 82 14.25 6.82 -19.23
CA GLY A 82 14.95 5.68 -19.84
C GLY A 82 15.63 4.72 -18.85
N LYS A 83 15.36 4.83 -17.54
CA LYS A 83 16.01 4.01 -16.52
C LYS A 83 15.22 2.73 -16.25
N LEU A 84 15.93 1.67 -15.84
CA LEU A 84 15.31 0.40 -15.42
C LEU A 84 14.65 0.52 -14.05
N LEU A 85 15.31 1.21 -13.12
CA LEU A 85 14.86 1.38 -11.75
C LEU A 85 14.85 2.86 -11.36
N ILE A 86 13.71 3.28 -10.79
CA ILE A 86 13.52 4.59 -10.19
C ILE A 86 13.35 4.36 -8.69
N VAL A 87 14.27 4.91 -7.93
CA VAL A 87 14.40 4.68 -6.50
C VAL A 87 14.10 5.97 -5.74
N VAL A 88 13.33 5.88 -4.66
CA VAL A 88 13.01 7.01 -3.77
C VAL A 88 13.27 6.58 -2.33
N ASP A 89 14.15 7.27 -1.60
CA ASP A 89 14.51 6.88 -0.22
C ASP A 89 13.48 7.37 0.81
N GLU A 90 12.84 8.52 0.56
CA GLU A 90 11.83 9.10 1.45
C GLU A 90 10.59 9.52 0.67
N VAL A 91 9.73 8.56 0.37
CA VAL A 91 8.47 8.82 -0.33
C VAL A 91 7.42 9.37 0.63
N LEU A 92 6.78 10.47 0.22
CA LEU A 92 5.60 11.05 0.85
C LEU A 92 4.65 11.56 -0.23
N LEU A 93 3.85 10.65 -0.78
CA LEU A 93 2.89 10.93 -1.85
C LEU A 93 1.47 10.91 -1.29
N ASN A 94 1.16 11.98 -0.55
CA ASN A 94 -0.13 12.19 0.09
C ASN A 94 -1.21 12.75 -0.84
N ARG A 95 -0.93 12.90 -2.14
CA ARG A 95 -1.91 13.36 -3.13
C ARG A 95 -2.40 12.16 -3.94
N ARG A 96 -3.72 12.11 -4.18
CA ARG A 96 -4.30 11.08 -5.06
C ARG A 96 -3.72 11.15 -6.47
N GLU A 97 -3.43 12.36 -6.96
CA GLU A 97 -2.76 12.60 -8.24
C GLU A 97 -1.40 11.88 -8.34
N ASP A 98 -0.58 11.98 -7.28
CA ASP A 98 0.74 11.33 -7.24
C ASP A 98 0.59 9.80 -7.31
N SER A 99 -0.42 9.26 -6.63
CA SER A 99 -0.71 7.82 -6.60
C SER A 99 -1.23 7.30 -7.94
N GLU A 100 -2.13 8.05 -8.59
CA GLU A 100 -2.59 7.75 -9.95
C GLU A 100 -1.45 7.84 -10.96
N ARG A 101 -0.54 8.82 -10.82
CA ARG A 101 0.65 8.94 -11.66
C ARG A 101 1.55 7.71 -11.53
N LEU A 102 1.81 7.23 -10.31
CA LEU A 102 2.57 5.99 -10.08
C LEU A 102 1.89 4.76 -10.72
N LYS A 103 0.57 4.60 -10.54
CA LYS A 103 -0.20 3.51 -11.15
C LYS A 103 -0.08 3.54 -12.67
N ASN A 104 -0.23 4.71 -13.28
CA ASN A 104 -0.07 4.89 -14.72
C ASN A 104 1.34 4.51 -15.16
N LEU A 105 2.39 5.10 -14.57
CA LEU A 105 3.77 4.81 -14.93
C LEU A 105 4.12 3.32 -14.80
N SER A 106 3.62 2.63 -13.77
CA SER A 106 3.86 1.19 -13.59
C SER A 106 3.30 0.31 -14.71
N THR A 107 2.30 0.79 -15.47
CA THR A 107 1.61 0.02 -16.51
C THR A 107 1.88 0.53 -17.93
N THR A 108 2.14 1.83 -18.09
CA THR A 108 2.38 2.48 -19.38
C THR A 108 3.48 1.80 -20.21
N LEU A 109 3.25 1.67 -21.51
CA LEU A 109 4.21 1.08 -22.46
C LEU A 109 5.10 2.12 -23.12
N SER A 110 4.58 3.32 -23.39
CA SER A 110 5.32 4.44 -23.98
C SER A 110 5.10 5.72 -23.18
N TYR A 111 6.16 6.48 -22.96
CA TYR A 111 6.13 7.69 -22.16
C TYR A 111 6.77 8.85 -22.92
N LYS A 112 6.11 10.01 -22.89
CA LYS A 112 6.62 11.22 -23.52
C LYS A 112 7.66 11.85 -22.61
N VAL A 113 8.87 11.93 -23.12
CA VAL A 113 10.00 12.55 -22.45
C VAL A 113 9.92 14.05 -22.66
N GLU A 114 9.97 14.80 -21.57
CA GLU A 114 10.05 16.25 -21.60
C GLU A 114 11.39 16.67 -20.96
N ALA A 115 12.21 17.34 -21.77
CA ALA A 115 13.44 17.99 -21.31
C ALA A 115 13.30 19.51 -21.50
N LYS A 116 13.93 20.28 -20.61
CA LYS A 116 13.84 21.75 -20.67
C LYS A 116 14.44 22.26 -21.98
N GLY A 117 13.61 22.93 -22.79
CA GLY A 117 14.03 23.55 -24.06
C GLY A 117 14.27 22.56 -25.21
N LYS A 118 13.69 21.34 -25.15
CA LYS A 118 13.72 20.37 -26.24
C LYS A 118 12.31 19.92 -26.63
N ASP A 119 12.17 19.43 -27.85
CA ASP A 119 10.94 18.81 -28.33
C ASP A 119 10.64 17.50 -27.57
N ARG A 120 9.37 17.11 -27.58
CA ARG A 120 8.88 15.94 -26.86
C ARG A 120 9.10 14.68 -27.68
N ASP A 121 9.86 13.74 -27.12
CA ASP A 121 10.13 12.44 -27.74
C ASP A 121 9.35 11.33 -27.02
N GLU A 122 8.83 10.34 -27.76
CA GLU A 122 8.16 9.18 -27.19
C GLU A 122 9.12 8.00 -27.08
N ILE A 123 9.31 7.48 -25.87
CA ILE A 123 10.17 6.32 -25.62
C ILE A 123 9.40 5.17 -24.98
N ALA A 124 9.89 3.95 -25.14
CA ALA A 124 9.36 2.79 -24.41
C ALA A 124 9.66 2.92 -22.92
N PHE A 125 8.63 2.79 -22.07
CA PHE A 125 8.73 2.92 -20.63
C PHE A 125 8.71 1.55 -19.95
N PHE A 126 9.83 1.16 -19.36
CA PHE A 126 10.01 -0.15 -18.71
C PHE A 126 10.55 -0.04 -17.28
N ALA A 127 10.54 1.18 -16.71
CA ALA A 127 11.03 1.44 -15.36
C ALA A 127 10.19 0.72 -14.29
N LYS A 128 10.85 0.35 -13.19
CA LYS A 128 10.25 -0.18 -11.97
C LYS A 128 10.50 0.79 -10.83
N PHE A 129 9.59 0.79 -9.87
CA PHE A 129 9.66 1.69 -8.73
C PHE A 129 10.03 0.92 -7.46
N VAL A 130 11.05 1.40 -6.77
CA VAL A 130 11.42 0.97 -5.42
C VAL A 130 11.37 2.19 -4.51
N LEU A 131 10.41 2.20 -3.61
CA LEU A 131 10.09 3.33 -2.74
C LEU A 131 10.43 2.93 -1.30
N CYS A 132 11.03 3.83 -0.54
CA CYS A 132 11.24 3.68 0.88
C CYS A 132 10.52 4.81 1.62
N SER A 133 9.95 4.50 2.79
CA SER A 133 9.36 5.50 3.66
C SER A 133 9.60 5.15 5.12
N ASN A 134 9.73 6.20 5.94
CA ASN A 134 9.74 6.06 7.40
C ASN A 134 8.32 6.11 8.00
N ASN A 135 7.30 6.23 7.15
CA ASN A 135 5.89 6.27 7.54
C ASN A 135 5.21 4.94 7.18
N GLU A 136 4.78 4.18 8.18
CA GLU A 136 4.05 2.92 7.99
C GLU A 136 2.55 3.11 7.70
N HIS A 137 2.01 4.31 7.94
CA HIS A 137 0.58 4.57 7.85
C HIS A 137 0.21 5.23 6.53
N LEU A 138 0.88 6.33 6.17
CA LEU A 138 0.51 7.17 5.03
C LEU A 138 1.72 7.54 4.14
N PRO A 139 2.50 6.57 3.64
CA PRO A 139 3.58 6.86 2.71
C PRO A 139 3.06 7.21 1.29
N VAL A 140 2.02 6.49 0.85
CA VAL A 140 1.37 6.61 -0.47
C VAL A 140 -0.12 6.28 -0.31
N ILE A 141 -1.00 6.91 -1.08
CA ILE A 141 -2.42 6.55 -1.12
C ILE A 141 -2.61 5.30 -1.98
N ILE A 142 -3.01 4.21 -1.34
CA ILE A 142 -3.27 2.91 -1.96
C ILE A 142 -4.72 2.51 -1.68
N ASP A 143 -5.46 2.24 -2.74
CA ASP A 143 -6.85 1.79 -2.67
C ASP A 143 -6.92 0.28 -2.38
N ALA A 144 -8.02 -0.17 -1.77
CA ALA A 144 -8.19 -1.58 -1.35
C ALA A 144 -8.18 -2.60 -2.51
N GLY A 145 -8.44 -2.17 -3.74
CA GLY A 145 -8.42 -3.02 -4.94
C GLY A 145 -7.09 -3.03 -5.69
N GLU A 146 -6.06 -2.36 -5.17
CA GLU A 146 -4.81 -2.18 -5.88
C GLU A 146 -3.89 -3.40 -5.75
N THR A 147 -3.51 -3.98 -6.88
CA THR A 147 -2.70 -5.22 -6.95
C THR A 147 -1.25 -4.96 -7.35
N ARG A 148 -0.89 -3.69 -7.58
CA ARG A 148 0.41 -3.29 -8.13
C ARG A 148 1.48 -3.03 -7.07
N TYR A 149 1.11 -2.95 -5.79
CA TYR A 149 2.04 -2.67 -4.70
C TYR A 149 2.47 -3.95 -4.00
N TRP A 150 3.76 -4.02 -3.68
CA TRP A 150 4.33 -5.00 -2.78
C TRP A 150 4.96 -4.26 -1.61
N VAL A 151 4.31 -4.30 -0.45
CA VAL A 151 4.75 -3.55 0.73
C VAL A 151 5.49 -4.48 1.69
N ARG A 152 6.71 -4.12 2.08
CA ARG A 152 7.49 -4.85 3.09
C ARG A 152 7.78 -3.92 4.27
N LYS A 153 7.39 -4.36 5.47
CA LYS A 153 7.87 -3.77 6.72
C LYS A 153 9.27 -4.30 7.00
N ILE A 154 10.23 -3.40 7.22
CA ILE A 154 11.63 -3.75 7.47
C ILE A 154 11.98 -3.46 8.92
N ASP A 155 12.49 -4.49 9.60
CA ASP A 155 12.95 -4.38 10.98
C ASP A 155 14.33 -3.72 11.07
N ARG A 156 14.66 -3.23 12.26
CA ARG A 156 15.94 -2.61 12.53
C ARG A 156 17.09 -3.61 12.46
N LEU A 157 18.22 -3.15 11.93
CA LEU A 157 19.43 -3.95 11.88
C LEU A 157 19.96 -4.18 13.31
N GLN A 158 20.35 -5.43 13.61
CA GLN A 158 20.94 -5.79 14.90
C GLN A 158 22.39 -5.30 15.05
N SER A 159 23.09 -5.11 13.94
CA SER A 159 24.49 -4.69 13.91
C SER A 159 24.75 -3.77 12.72
N ASP A 160 25.48 -2.68 12.97
CA ASP A 160 25.98 -1.79 11.92
C ASP A 160 27.39 -2.18 11.51
N ASP A 161 27.51 -2.71 10.29
CA ASP A 161 28.78 -2.92 9.62
C ASP A 161 28.97 -1.81 8.58
N THR A 162 29.91 -0.89 8.84
CA THR A 162 30.19 0.26 7.98
C THR A 162 30.70 -0.15 6.60
N ASP A 163 31.36 -1.31 6.49
CA ASP A 163 31.94 -1.81 5.24
C ASP A 163 31.00 -2.77 4.50
N PHE A 164 29.79 -2.97 5.01
CA PHE A 164 28.83 -3.91 4.43
C PHE A 164 28.56 -3.63 2.94
N LEU A 165 28.40 -2.37 2.55
CA LEU A 165 28.19 -2.01 1.14
C LEU A 165 29.37 -2.39 0.25
N GLN A 166 30.61 -2.34 0.75
CA GLN A 166 31.79 -2.76 -0.01
C GLN A 166 31.81 -4.28 -0.20
N LYS A 167 31.47 -5.04 0.85
CA LYS A 167 31.33 -6.49 0.78
C LYS A 167 30.26 -6.91 -0.24
N LEU A 168 29.10 -6.24 -0.22
CA LEU A 168 28.05 -6.46 -1.22
C LEU A 168 28.57 -6.23 -2.64
N LYS A 169 29.29 -5.13 -2.87
CA LYS A 169 29.87 -4.81 -4.19
C LYS A 169 30.84 -5.89 -4.67
N ALA A 170 31.66 -6.45 -3.78
CA ALA A 170 32.59 -7.52 -4.11
C ALA A 170 31.87 -8.82 -4.51
N GLU A 171 30.68 -9.08 -3.96
CA GLU A 171 29.88 -10.28 -4.26
C GLU A 171 29.03 -10.15 -5.54
N ILE A 172 28.85 -8.94 -6.10
CA ILE A 172 28.00 -8.71 -7.29
C ILE A 172 28.31 -9.65 -8.46
N PRO A 173 29.58 -9.86 -8.88
CA PRO A 173 29.87 -10.73 -10.02
C PRO A 173 29.39 -12.18 -9.79
N ALA A 174 29.63 -12.72 -8.60
CA ALA A 174 29.16 -14.04 -8.23
C ALA A 174 27.62 -14.08 -8.17
N PHE A 175 27.00 -12.99 -7.71
CA PHE A 175 25.54 -12.90 -7.58
C PHE A 175 24.85 -12.88 -8.93
N LEU A 176 25.37 -12.12 -9.90
CA LEU A 176 24.86 -12.12 -11.26
C LEU A 176 25.00 -13.49 -11.92
N HIS A 177 26.14 -14.16 -11.74
CA HIS A 177 26.32 -15.54 -12.22
C HIS A 177 25.29 -16.48 -11.59
N PHE A 178 25.04 -16.36 -10.28
CA PHE A 178 24.01 -17.14 -9.60
C PHE A 178 22.60 -16.88 -10.15
N LEU A 179 22.22 -15.61 -10.38
CA LEU A 179 20.92 -15.26 -10.95
C LEU A 179 20.71 -15.82 -12.36
N GLN A 180 21.76 -15.97 -13.17
CA GLN A 180 21.63 -16.55 -14.52
C GLN A 180 21.26 -18.04 -14.49
N HIS A 181 21.73 -18.77 -13.49
CA HIS A 181 21.59 -20.23 -13.42
C HIS A 181 20.50 -20.68 -12.44
N ARG A 182 20.04 -19.80 -11.56
CA ARG A 182 18.94 -20.07 -10.64
C ARG A 182 17.64 -20.30 -11.42
N LYS A 183 16.89 -21.34 -11.03
CA LYS A 183 15.51 -21.53 -11.50
C LYS A 183 14.58 -20.62 -10.70
N LEU A 184 13.70 -19.89 -11.39
CA LEU A 184 12.67 -19.06 -10.74
C LEU A 184 11.75 -19.95 -9.91
N SER A 185 11.38 -19.46 -8.72
CA SER A 185 10.44 -20.15 -7.82
C SER A 185 8.98 -19.93 -8.23
N THR A 186 8.72 -18.82 -8.94
CA THR A 186 7.40 -18.40 -9.41
C THR A 186 7.28 -18.44 -10.92
N GLU A 187 6.06 -18.62 -11.39
CA GLU A 187 5.69 -18.49 -12.79
C GLU A 187 4.94 -17.18 -13.02
N LYS A 188 4.76 -16.81 -14.29
CA LYS A 188 4.03 -15.60 -14.66
C LYS A 188 2.52 -15.81 -14.52
N GLU A 189 1.99 -15.44 -13.36
CA GLU A 189 0.57 -15.54 -13.03
C GLU A 189 -0.20 -14.22 -13.24
N SER A 190 0.51 -13.10 -13.35
CA SER A 190 -0.10 -11.79 -13.58
C SER A 190 0.68 -10.92 -14.57
N ARG A 191 0.10 -9.75 -14.90
CA ARG A 191 0.80 -8.71 -15.68
C ARG A 191 2.13 -8.31 -15.02
N MET A 192 2.18 -8.33 -13.69
CA MET A 192 3.35 -7.99 -12.89
C MET A 192 4.14 -9.22 -12.41
N TRP A 193 4.02 -10.33 -13.14
CA TRP A 193 4.62 -11.63 -12.85
C TRP A 193 3.96 -12.37 -11.69
N PHE A 194 4.04 -11.83 -10.48
CA PHE A 194 3.62 -12.52 -9.26
C PHE A 194 2.11 -12.61 -9.11
N ASN A 195 1.65 -13.60 -8.35
CA ASN A 195 0.28 -13.68 -7.87
C ASN A 195 -0.02 -12.51 -6.91
N PRO A 196 -1.06 -11.68 -7.14
CA PRO A 196 -1.41 -10.58 -6.24
C PRO A 196 -1.65 -11.01 -4.79
N THR A 197 -2.12 -12.23 -4.56
CA THR A 197 -2.37 -12.76 -3.21
C THR A 197 -1.08 -12.96 -2.41
N LEU A 198 0.03 -13.28 -3.09
CA LEU A 198 1.35 -13.41 -2.45
C LEU A 198 1.92 -12.05 -2.05
N LEU A 199 1.57 -10.97 -2.76
CA LEU A 199 2.06 -9.62 -2.45
C LEU A 199 1.26 -8.93 -1.34
N HIS A 200 0.15 -9.53 -0.93
CA HIS A 200 -0.77 -8.96 0.04
C HIS A 200 -0.28 -9.19 1.47
N THR A 201 0.50 -8.24 1.97
CA THR A 201 1.10 -8.26 3.31
C THR A 201 0.27 -7.48 4.33
N GLU A 202 0.47 -7.76 5.62
CA GLU A 202 -0.15 -6.98 6.72
C GLU A 202 0.21 -5.49 6.63
N ALA A 203 1.45 -5.17 6.21
CA ALA A 203 1.89 -3.80 6.01
C ALA A 203 1.09 -3.10 4.90
N LEU A 204 0.81 -3.79 3.78
CA LEU A 204 -0.07 -3.27 2.73
C LEU A 204 -1.49 -3.02 3.26
N GLN A 205 -2.05 -3.97 4.02
CA GLN A 205 -3.37 -3.80 4.63
C GLN A 205 -3.41 -2.61 5.59
N LYS A 206 -2.37 -2.41 6.41
CA LYS A 206 -2.25 -1.27 7.35
C LYS A 206 -2.29 0.06 6.59
N ILE A 207 -1.60 0.17 5.46
CA ILE A 207 -1.61 1.38 4.62
C ILE A 207 -2.99 1.59 3.97
N ILE A 208 -3.60 0.54 3.40
CA ILE A 208 -4.94 0.62 2.80
C ILE A 208 -5.97 1.09 3.83
N ARG A 209 -5.95 0.54 5.05
CA ARG A 209 -6.83 0.95 6.16
C ARG A 209 -6.57 2.39 6.58
N SER A 210 -5.30 2.79 6.68
CA SER A 210 -4.91 4.16 7.08
C SER A 210 -5.32 5.20 6.02
N ASN A 211 -5.36 4.82 4.74
CA ASN A 211 -5.80 5.70 3.64
C ASN A 211 -7.32 5.93 3.59
N ARG A 212 -8.09 5.31 4.49
CA ARG A 212 -9.54 5.50 4.56
C ARG A 212 -9.93 6.88 5.02
N ASN A 213 -11.18 7.23 4.71
CA ASN A 213 -11.76 8.46 5.20
C ASN A 213 -11.84 8.41 6.74
N ARG A 214 -11.41 9.46 7.42
CA ARG A 214 -11.51 9.53 8.89
C ARG A 214 -12.92 9.24 9.39
N LEU A 215 -13.94 9.77 8.69
CA LEU A 215 -15.34 9.51 9.03
C LEU A 215 -15.69 8.02 8.92
N GLU A 216 -15.12 7.31 7.94
CA GLU A 216 -15.35 5.87 7.77
C GLU A 216 -14.75 5.07 8.93
N ILE A 217 -13.55 5.44 9.39
CA ILE A 217 -12.90 4.82 10.55
C ILE A 217 -13.76 5.03 11.80
N GLU A 218 -14.12 6.27 12.11
CA GLU A 218 -14.95 6.64 13.27
C GLU A 218 -16.32 5.91 13.25
N MET A 219 -16.94 5.82 12.06
CA MET A 219 -18.17 5.06 11.88
C MET A 219 -17.99 3.56 12.12
N SER A 220 -16.88 2.98 11.67
CA SER A 220 -16.58 1.56 11.86
C SER A 220 -16.31 1.23 13.33
N GLU A 221 -15.54 2.06 14.02
CA GLU A 221 -15.21 1.90 15.44
C GLU A 221 -16.47 2.02 16.30
N LEU A 222 -17.29 3.05 16.07
CA LEU A 222 -18.58 3.22 16.74
C LEU A 222 -19.49 2.00 16.60
N LEU A 223 -19.58 1.42 15.40
CA LEU A 223 -20.43 0.26 15.16
C LEU A 223 -19.86 -1.02 15.79
N LEU A 224 -18.54 -1.19 15.80
CA LEU A 224 -17.87 -2.29 16.50
C LEU A 224 -18.06 -2.18 18.02
N ASP A 225 -17.96 -0.98 18.59
CA ASP A 225 -18.21 -0.72 20.01
C ASP A 225 -19.65 -1.09 20.39
N ILE A 226 -20.64 -0.72 19.57
CA ILE A 226 -22.04 -1.11 19.77
C ILE A 226 -22.19 -2.64 19.70
N MET A 227 -21.54 -3.29 18.73
CA MET A 227 -21.58 -4.75 18.60
C MET A 227 -21.01 -5.47 19.81
N VAL A 228 -19.92 -4.95 20.40
CA VAL A 228 -19.31 -5.50 21.61
C VAL A 228 -20.18 -5.22 22.84
N ALA A 229 -20.65 -3.98 23.02
CA ALA A 229 -21.42 -3.57 24.18
C ALA A 229 -22.79 -4.26 24.28
N MET A 230 -23.39 -4.60 23.13
CA MET A 230 -24.71 -5.24 23.04
C MET A 230 -24.64 -6.75 22.77
N ASP A 231 -23.44 -7.32 22.64
CA ASP A 231 -23.19 -8.73 22.29
C ASP A 231 -23.96 -9.17 21.03
N VAL A 232 -23.77 -8.41 19.93
CA VAL A 232 -24.39 -8.69 18.62
C VAL A 232 -23.37 -8.74 17.49
N ASP A 233 -23.65 -9.53 16.46
CA ASP A 233 -22.79 -9.68 15.28
C ASP A 233 -23.16 -8.75 14.11
N SER A 234 -24.28 -8.04 14.21
CA SER A 234 -24.74 -7.12 13.17
C SER A 234 -25.52 -5.95 13.75
N VAL A 235 -25.39 -4.79 13.11
CA VAL A 235 -26.12 -3.58 13.47
C VAL A 235 -26.93 -3.08 12.28
N SER A 236 -28.20 -2.80 12.53
CA SER A 236 -29.11 -2.19 11.56
C SER A 236 -29.36 -0.73 11.89
N PHE A 237 -29.30 0.14 10.87
CA PHE A 237 -29.46 1.58 11.05
C PHE A 237 -30.01 2.27 9.80
N CYS A 238 -30.77 3.34 9.98
CA CYS A 238 -30.96 4.36 8.96
C CYS A 238 -29.84 5.41 9.05
N LEU A 239 -29.63 6.17 7.97
CA LEU A 239 -28.63 7.24 7.95
C LEU A 239 -28.81 8.26 9.08
N ASN A 240 -30.06 8.56 9.45
CA ASN A 240 -30.36 9.48 10.55
C ASN A 240 -29.96 8.92 11.91
N ASP A 241 -30.12 7.60 12.12
CA ASP A 241 -29.76 6.97 13.38
C ASP A 241 -28.25 7.04 13.58
N LEU A 242 -27.50 6.76 12.51
CA LEU A 242 -26.05 6.80 12.55
C LEU A 242 -25.50 8.22 12.77
N VAL A 243 -26.14 9.24 12.19
CA VAL A 243 -25.78 10.65 12.47
C VAL A 243 -25.98 10.98 13.95
N VAL A 244 -27.09 10.53 14.56
CA VAL A 244 -27.35 10.76 16.00
C VAL A 244 -26.34 10.02 16.87
N LEU A 245 -25.99 8.78 16.52
CA LEU A 245 -24.98 7.99 17.23
C LEU A 245 -23.58 8.62 17.11
N LEU A 246 -23.19 9.13 15.94
CA LEU A 246 -21.93 9.85 15.75
C LEU A 246 -21.87 11.12 16.61
N VAL A 247 -22.97 11.87 16.70
CA VAL A 247 -23.03 13.05 17.58
C VAL A 247 -22.89 12.64 19.05
N HIS A 248 -23.45 11.50 19.45
CA HIS A 248 -23.27 10.94 20.80
C HIS A 248 -21.80 10.58 21.09
N SER A 249 -21.07 10.08 20.10
CA SER A 249 -19.62 9.82 20.19
C SER A 249 -18.74 11.06 19.92
N GLN A 250 -19.32 12.26 19.94
CA GLN A 250 -18.65 13.55 19.70
C GLN A 250 -18.08 13.75 18.27
N VAL A 251 -18.51 12.93 17.31
CA VAL A 251 -18.13 13.04 15.89
C VAL A 251 -19.21 13.84 15.14
N LYS A 252 -18.84 15.03 14.68
CA LYS A 252 -19.72 15.85 13.83
C LYS A 252 -19.64 15.38 12.38
N ALA A 253 -20.73 14.84 11.86
CA ALA A 253 -20.85 14.41 10.47
C ALA A 253 -22.19 14.84 9.88
N GLU A 254 -22.16 15.29 8.64
CA GLU A 254 -23.40 15.57 7.91
C GLU A 254 -23.97 14.30 7.27
N LYS A 255 -25.30 14.26 7.14
CA LYS A 255 -26.00 13.10 6.54
C LYS A 255 -25.50 12.75 5.15
N HIS A 256 -25.06 13.73 4.35
CA HIS A 256 -24.54 13.49 3.01
C HIS A 256 -23.18 12.74 3.06
N GLN A 257 -22.33 13.05 4.04
CA GLN A 257 -21.03 12.39 4.24
C GLN A 257 -21.23 10.95 4.73
N VAL A 258 -22.14 10.75 5.68
CA VAL A 258 -22.52 9.41 6.16
C VAL A 258 -23.11 8.57 5.03
N ARG A 259 -23.99 9.14 4.21
CA ARG A 259 -24.52 8.47 3.02
C ARG A 259 -23.41 8.00 2.09
N LYS A 260 -22.42 8.87 1.83
CA LYS A 260 -21.28 8.57 0.98
C LYS A 260 -20.52 7.34 1.49
N VAL A 261 -20.22 7.28 2.79
CA VAL A 261 -19.53 6.13 3.38
C VAL A 261 -20.37 4.85 3.24
N VAL A 262 -21.65 4.89 3.63
CA VAL A 262 -22.52 3.70 3.64
C VAL A 262 -22.74 3.14 2.23
N GLN A 263 -23.00 4.02 1.24
CA GLN A 263 -23.39 3.60 -0.11
C GLN A 263 -22.21 3.45 -1.07
N GLU A 264 -21.18 4.30 -0.98
CA GLU A 264 -20.05 4.29 -1.92
C GLU A 264 -18.86 3.49 -1.38
N CYS A 265 -18.51 3.66 -0.09
CA CYS A 265 -17.38 2.95 0.52
C CYS A 265 -17.76 1.52 0.92
N TRP A 266 -18.80 1.37 1.75
CA TRP A 266 -19.24 0.05 2.24
C TRP A 266 -20.17 -0.68 1.27
N LYS A 267 -20.65 0.00 0.23
CA LYS A 267 -21.53 -0.56 -0.82
C LYS A 267 -22.76 -1.27 -0.26
N LEU A 268 -23.28 -0.79 0.87
CA LEU A 268 -24.47 -1.37 1.50
C LEU A 268 -25.73 -0.96 0.74
N THR A 269 -26.63 -1.91 0.54
CA THR A 269 -27.95 -1.67 -0.03
C THR A 269 -28.98 -1.54 1.08
N PRO A 270 -29.93 -0.58 0.99
CA PRO A 270 -31.00 -0.49 1.96
C PRO A 270 -32.00 -1.63 1.77
N ALA A 271 -32.75 -1.95 2.82
CA ALA A 271 -33.88 -2.86 2.74
C ALA A 271 -34.89 -2.40 1.65
N PRO A 272 -35.51 -3.34 0.91
CA PRO A 272 -36.36 -3.02 -0.25
C PRO A 272 -37.60 -2.22 0.15
N ASN A 273 -38.16 -2.49 1.33
CA ASN A 273 -39.36 -1.85 1.86
C ASN A 273 -39.10 -1.26 3.25
N GLY A 274 -40.00 -0.38 3.70
CA GLY A 274 -39.99 0.11 5.08
C GLY A 274 -40.37 -1.04 6.01
N LEU A 275 -39.40 -1.54 6.77
CA LEU A 275 -39.56 -2.67 7.68
C LEU A 275 -39.21 -2.21 9.10
N THR A 276 -39.70 -2.96 10.09
CA THR A 276 -39.32 -2.76 11.49
C THR A 276 -37.92 -3.32 11.71
N TYR A 277 -37.04 -2.54 12.31
CA TYR A 277 -35.67 -2.94 12.65
C TYR A 277 -35.31 -2.47 14.06
N THR A 278 -34.35 -3.16 14.65
CA THR A 278 -33.73 -2.75 15.92
C THR A 278 -32.49 -1.94 15.58
N THR A 279 -32.42 -0.73 16.11
CA THR A 279 -31.23 0.12 16.08
C THR A 279 -30.86 0.52 17.50
N TYR A 280 -29.84 1.36 17.65
CA TYR A 280 -29.32 1.76 18.94
C TYR A 280 -29.36 3.28 19.09
N GLN A 281 -29.52 3.73 20.32
CA GLN A 281 -29.39 5.14 20.70
C GLN A 281 -28.46 5.27 21.91
N GLY A 282 -27.79 6.41 22.02
CA GLY A 282 -26.95 6.72 23.16
C GLY A 282 -27.77 6.91 24.44
N ASN A 283 -27.36 6.26 25.52
CA ASN A 283 -27.95 6.37 26.85
C ASN A 283 -26.84 6.43 27.91
N TYR A 284 -26.53 7.66 28.34
CA TYR A 284 -25.49 7.94 29.33
C TYR A 284 -25.74 7.30 30.72
N ASN A 285 -26.97 6.84 30.98
CA ASN A 285 -27.35 6.27 32.28
C ASN A 285 -27.13 4.75 32.34
N ARG A 286 -26.82 4.09 31.22
CA ARG A 286 -26.49 2.66 31.18
C ARG A 286 -24.98 2.45 31.19
N SER A 287 -24.53 1.40 31.86
CA SER A 287 -23.11 0.98 31.86
C SER A 287 -22.58 0.66 30.47
N CYS A 288 -23.44 0.21 29.56
CA CYS A 288 -23.09 -0.08 28.17
C CYS A 288 -23.23 1.13 27.22
N HIS A 289 -23.60 2.32 27.72
CA HIS A 289 -23.81 3.57 26.96
C HIS A 289 -24.81 3.53 25.79
N TYR A 290 -25.35 2.37 25.44
CA TYR A 290 -26.28 2.19 24.32
C TYR A 290 -27.57 1.49 24.77
N GLU A 291 -28.67 1.79 24.07
CA GLU A 291 -29.97 1.17 24.31
C GLU A 291 -30.62 0.75 22.98
N PRO A 292 -31.13 -0.49 22.88
CA PRO A 292 -31.82 -0.94 21.69
C PRO A 292 -33.20 -0.28 21.58
N ILE A 293 -33.53 0.22 20.39
CA ILE A 293 -34.82 0.83 20.07
C ILE A 293 -35.35 0.27 18.76
N LYS A 294 -36.65 -0.03 18.71
CA LYS A 294 -37.34 -0.45 17.49
C LYS A 294 -37.79 0.76 16.69
N ARG A 295 -37.43 0.81 15.40
CA ARG A 295 -37.85 1.86 14.45
C ARG A 295 -38.38 1.21 13.17
N VAL A 296 -39.07 2.00 12.34
CA VAL A 296 -39.58 1.57 11.03
C VAL A 296 -38.93 2.40 9.95
N GLY A 297 -38.39 1.77 8.91
CA GLY A 297 -37.72 2.48 7.82
C GLY A 297 -36.99 1.57 6.85
N ARG A 298 -36.37 2.17 5.84
CA ARG A 298 -35.44 1.49 4.93
C ARG A 298 -34.04 1.55 5.54
N PHE A 299 -33.71 0.53 6.33
CA PHE A 299 -32.45 0.44 7.06
C PHE A 299 -31.36 -0.25 6.23
N TYR A 300 -30.10 0.02 6.60
CA TYR A 300 -28.91 -0.71 6.18
C TYR A 300 -28.53 -1.68 7.29
N THR A 301 -27.86 -2.78 6.95
CA THR A 301 -27.29 -3.71 7.92
C THR A 301 -25.83 -3.92 7.61
N VAL A 302 -24.98 -3.85 8.62
CA VAL A 302 -23.57 -4.20 8.52
C VAL A 302 -23.24 -5.27 9.56
N THR A 303 -22.41 -6.23 9.17
CA THR A 303 -21.94 -7.31 10.04
C THR A 303 -20.55 -7.04 10.58
N ARG A 304 -20.21 -7.62 11.73
CA ARG A 304 -18.88 -7.53 12.34
C ARG A 304 -17.78 -7.97 11.36
N LYS A 305 -18.01 -9.11 10.70
CA LYS A 305 -17.10 -9.64 9.66
C LYS A 305 -16.88 -8.65 8.52
N GLN A 306 -17.92 -7.94 8.07
CA GLN A 306 -17.77 -6.92 7.04
C GLN A 306 -16.90 -5.76 7.55
N LEU A 307 -17.15 -5.24 8.75
CA LEU A 307 -16.36 -4.16 9.34
C LEU A 307 -14.89 -4.54 9.59
N GLU A 308 -14.62 -5.77 10.00
CA GLU A 308 -13.25 -6.28 10.21
C GLU A 308 -12.52 -6.57 8.88
N SER A 309 -13.27 -6.96 7.85
CA SER A 309 -12.74 -7.24 6.50
C SER A 309 -12.51 -5.98 5.66
N LEU A 310 -13.17 -4.88 6.02
CA LEU A 310 -12.76 -3.56 5.60
C LEU A 310 -11.38 -3.37 6.24
#